data_AF-A0AAV9AVG5-F1
#
_entry.id   AF-A0AAV9AVG5-F1
#
_cell.length_a   1.000
_cell.length_b   1.000
_cell.length_c   1.000
_cell.angle_alpha   90.00
_cell.angle_beta   90.00
_cell.angle_gamma   90.00
#
_symmetry.space_group_name_H-M   'P 1'
#
loop_
_entity.id
_entity.type
_entity.pdbx_description
1 polymer ?
#
loop_
_entity_poly.entity_id
_entity_poly.type
_entity_poly.pdbx_seq_one_letter_code
_entity_poly.pdbx_strand_id
1 'polypeptide(L)'
;MPADVQGRIDDIDKKVNASANNLETRTESNSKKIRDVLDSVRLDLIIIAAVMLFLAFLGFLLSILGLRYLVYVLVIIGWILVAGTFILCGVFLLFHNVISDTCVAMDDWVQHPHAHTALDDILPCVDVSTANESLTRSKEVSFQLVNVVNQVINNISNKNFPPGFAPLYFNQSGPLVPVLCNHFSADLTKRDCVKGEVDFDNASQVWKTYVCDASSSGVCTTVGRITPDIYKQMIAATNVSFGLYHYGPFLVQLEDCTFVRDTFSNITKNECPGLGRHTRWIYIGLAMVSASVMLSLIFWVIYARERRHRKLNKQFVESSAAQGPYRDKP
;
A
#
# COMPACT_ATOMS: atom_id res chain seq x y z
N MET A 1 -27.17 24.69 9.76
CA MET A 1 -26.60 23.83 10.83
C MET A 1 -25.98 24.71 11.90
N PRO A 2 -25.94 24.31 13.17
CA PRO A 2 -25.24 25.06 14.21
C PRO A 2 -23.76 25.25 13.83
N ALA A 3 -23.19 26.44 14.07
CA ALA A 3 -21.80 26.75 13.73
C ALA A 3 -20.78 25.77 14.35
N ASP A 4 -21.11 25.22 15.53
CA ASP A 4 -20.31 24.19 16.22
C ASP A 4 -20.20 22.88 15.41
N VAL A 5 -21.29 22.45 14.78
CA VAL A 5 -21.32 21.22 13.97
C VAL A 5 -20.53 21.42 12.67
N GLN A 6 -20.64 22.61 12.07
CA GLN A 6 -19.90 22.94 10.85
C GLN A 6 -18.39 22.99 11.09
N GLY A 7 -17.95 23.61 12.19
CA GLY A 7 -16.54 23.63 12.56
C GLY A 7 -15.96 22.24 12.82
N ARG A 8 -16.74 21.32 13.39
CA ARG A 8 -16.33 19.93 13.60
C ARG A 8 -16.19 19.15 12.28
N ILE A 9 -17.09 19.37 11.31
CA ILE A 9 -17.00 18.73 9.99
C ILE A 9 -15.75 19.24 9.25
N ASP A 10 -15.50 20.55 9.28
CA ASP A 10 -14.31 21.14 8.63
C ASP A 10 -13.00 20.64 9.25
N ASP A 11 -12.97 20.40 10.57
CA ASP A 11 -11.82 19.78 11.25
C ASP A 11 -11.62 18.32 10.84
N ILE A 12 -12.71 17.54 10.74
CA ILE A 12 -12.66 16.15 10.28
C ILE A 12 -12.19 16.10 8.82
N ASP A 13 -12.72 16.94 7.93
CA ASP A 13 -12.33 17.00 6.53
C ASP A 13 -10.83 17.28 6.38
N LYS A 14 -10.30 18.27 7.12
CA LYS A 14 -8.86 18.57 7.14
C LYS A 14 -8.03 17.39 7.63
N LYS A 15 -8.46 16.71 8.70
CA LYS A 15 -7.75 15.54 9.24
C LYS A 15 -7.79 14.36 8.28
N VAL A 16 -8.94 14.07 7.68
CA VAL A 16 -9.10 13.00 6.69
C VAL A 16 -8.23 13.26 5.47
N ASN A 17 -8.27 14.48 4.91
CA ASN A 17 -7.42 14.84 3.77
C ASN A 17 -5.93 14.79 4.11
N ALA A 18 -5.53 15.26 5.29
CA ALA A 18 -4.14 15.16 5.75
C ALA A 18 -3.70 13.70 5.91
N SER A 19 -4.53 12.84 6.52
CA SER A 19 -4.26 11.42 6.68
C SER A 19 -4.23 10.68 5.35
N ALA A 20 -5.17 10.94 4.45
CA ALA A 20 -5.22 10.33 3.12
C ALA A 20 -3.97 10.68 2.29
N ASN A 21 -3.62 11.97 2.21
CA ASN A 21 -2.40 12.40 1.51
C ASN A 21 -1.13 11.84 2.15
N ASN A 22 -1.08 11.75 3.48
CA ASN A 22 0.06 11.15 4.17
C ASN A 22 0.18 9.66 3.85
N LEU A 23 -0.93 8.91 3.91
CA LEU A 23 -0.97 7.48 3.59
C LEU A 23 -0.59 7.23 2.13
N GLU A 24 -1.11 8.00 1.19
CA GLU A 24 -0.79 7.90 -0.23
C GLU A 24 0.72 8.13 -0.47
N THR A 25 1.25 9.26 0.00
CA THR A 25 2.66 9.62 -0.18
C THR A 25 3.60 8.62 0.50
N ARG A 26 3.25 8.12 1.69
CA ARG A 26 4.04 7.09 2.40
C ARG A 26 3.96 5.75 1.69
N THR A 27 2.78 5.33 1.23
CA THR A 27 2.58 4.05 0.52
C THR A 27 3.32 4.05 -0.81
N GLU A 28 3.22 5.13 -1.59
CA GLU A 28 3.94 5.28 -2.85
C GLU A 28 5.46 5.25 -2.62
N SER A 29 5.96 6.04 -1.65
CA SER A 29 7.38 6.08 -1.32
C SER A 29 7.91 4.73 -0.86
N ASN A 30 7.16 4.02 -0.02
CA ASN A 30 7.55 2.70 0.48
C ASN A 30 7.51 1.64 -0.62
N SER A 31 6.46 1.62 -1.43
CA SER A 31 6.34 0.71 -2.58
C SER A 31 7.51 0.88 -3.55
N LYS A 32 7.85 2.13 -3.88
CA LYS A 32 9.00 2.44 -4.75
C LYS A 32 10.31 1.96 -4.13
N LYS A 33 10.57 2.29 -2.86
CA LYS A 33 11.79 1.84 -2.15
C LYS A 33 11.92 0.33 -2.10
N ILE A 34 10.83 -0.39 -1.84
CA ILE A 34 10.84 -1.86 -1.79
C ILE A 34 11.21 -2.42 -3.17
N ARG A 35 10.59 -1.92 -4.24
CA ARG A 35 10.91 -2.35 -5.61
C ARG A 35 12.37 -2.07 -5.97
N ASP A 36 12.85 -0.86 -5.70
CA ASP A 36 14.23 -0.45 -5.97
C ASP A 36 15.24 -1.36 -5.22
N VAL A 37 14.96 -1.69 -3.95
CA VAL A 37 15.81 -2.60 -3.16
C VAL A 37 15.80 -4.02 -3.73
N LEU A 38 14.63 -4.56 -4.07
CA LEU A 38 14.52 -5.91 -4.63
C LEU A 38 15.23 -6.03 -5.99
N ASP A 39 15.09 -5.02 -6.84
CA ASP A 39 15.77 -4.96 -8.13
C ASP A 39 17.30 -4.83 -7.98
N SER A 40 17.76 -4.00 -7.03
CA SER A 40 19.18 -3.90 -6.68
C SER A 40 19.75 -5.25 -6.22
N VAL A 41 19.06 -5.92 -5.29
CA VAL A 41 19.49 -7.22 -4.77
C VAL A 41 19.54 -8.28 -5.87
N ARG A 42 18.55 -8.30 -6.77
CA ARG A 42 18.54 -9.22 -7.92
C ARG A 42 19.74 -8.96 -8.84
N LEU A 43 20.03 -7.70 -9.13
CA LEU A 43 21.18 -7.32 -9.95
C LEU A 43 22.50 -7.76 -9.28
N ASP A 44 22.65 -7.51 -7.99
CA ASP A 44 23.83 -7.88 -7.21
C ASP A 44 24.09 -9.38 -7.24
N LEU A 45 23.05 -10.20 -7.06
CA LEU A 45 23.16 -11.67 -7.15
C LEU A 45 23.64 -12.14 -8.53
N ILE A 46 23.14 -11.51 -9.61
CA ILE A 46 23.56 -11.82 -10.99
C ILE A 46 25.03 -11.45 -11.21
N ILE A 47 25.44 -10.26 -10.74
CA ILE A 47 26.83 -9.79 -10.86
C ILE A 47 27.77 -10.73 -10.11
N ILE A 48 27.44 -11.11 -8.87
CA ILE A 48 28.24 -12.03 -8.07
C ILE A 48 28.40 -13.37 -8.80
N ALA A 49 27.32 -13.93 -9.35
CA ALA A 49 27.37 -15.17 -10.12
C ALA A 49 28.28 -15.06 -11.36
N ALA A 50 28.16 -13.99 -12.13
CA ALA A 50 28.98 -13.75 -13.32
C ALA A 50 30.47 -13.58 -12.97
N VAL A 51 30.78 -12.81 -11.93
CA VAL A 51 32.15 -12.61 -11.44
C VAL A 51 32.75 -13.92 -10.96
N MET A 52 32.00 -14.74 -10.21
CA MET A 52 32.49 -16.05 -9.76
C MET A 52 32.82 -16.99 -10.92
N LEU A 53 31.96 -17.06 -11.94
CA LEU A 53 32.22 -17.87 -13.14
C LEU A 53 33.47 -17.37 -13.89
N PHE A 54 33.61 -16.06 -14.04
CA PHE A 54 34.77 -15.46 -14.70
C PHE A 54 36.07 -15.74 -13.93
N LEU A 55 36.07 -15.58 -12.61
CA LEU A 55 37.23 -15.87 -11.76
C LEU A 55 37.59 -17.36 -11.78
N ALA A 56 36.61 -18.25 -11.81
CA ALA A 56 36.85 -19.69 -11.94
C ALA A 56 37.54 -20.02 -13.27
N PHE A 57 37.07 -19.44 -14.38
CA PHE A 57 37.66 -19.62 -15.71
C PHE A 57 39.09 -19.05 -15.81
N LEU A 58 39.26 -17.78 -15.41
CA LEU A 58 40.55 -17.11 -15.43
C LEU A 58 41.55 -17.81 -14.51
N GLY A 59 41.07 -18.25 -13.35
CA GLY A 59 41.84 -19.03 -12.42
C GLY A 59 42.38 -20.28 -13.11
N PHE A 60 41.48 -21.13 -13.63
CA PHE A 60 41.85 -22.38 -14.30
C PHE A 60 42.94 -22.18 -15.37
N LEU A 61 42.78 -21.19 -16.25
CA LEU A 61 43.78 -20.85 -17.27
C LEU A 61 45.13 -20.47 -16.66
N LEU A 62 45.14 -19.54 -15.71
CA LEU A 62 46.37 -19.05 -15.09
C LEU A 62 47.11 -20.14 -14.28
N SER A 63 46.37 -21.08 -13.70
CA SER A 63 46.94 -22.25 -13.05
C SER A 63 47.70 -23.12 -14.05
N ILE A 64 47.19 -23.34 -15.26
CA ILE A 64 47.90 -24.07 -16.31
C ILE A 64 49.17 -23.33 -16.74
N LEU A 65 49.05 -22.03 -17.06
CA LEU A 65 50.18 -21.16 -17.45
C LEU A 65 51.25 -20.97 -16.36
N GLY A 66 50.91 -21.21 -15.08
CA GLY A 66 51.87 -21.19 -13.97
C GLY A 66 52.30 -19.79 -13.53
N LEU A 67 51.48 -18.77 -13.81
CA LEU A 67 51.70 -17.36 -13.44
C LEU A 67 51.40 -17.14 -11.94
N ARG A 68 52.45 -17.25 -11.11
CA ARG A 68 52.33 -17.29 -9.64
C ARG A 68 51.67 -16.05 -9.02
N TYR A 69 52.03 -14.85 -9.48
CA TYR A 69 51.54 -13.60 -8.90
C TYR A 69 50.02 -13.44 -9.08
N LEU A 70 49.52 -13.70 -10.28
CA LEU A 70 48.10 -13.57 -10.61
C LEU A 70 47.23 -14.58 -9.85
N VAL A 71 47.71 -15.81 -9.65
CA VAL A 71 47.01 -16.82 -8.84
C VAL A 71 46.85 -16.35 -7.39
N TYR A 72 47.87 -15.70 -6.81
CA TYR A 72 47.80 -15.19 -5.44
C TYR A 72 46.78 -14.06 -5.29
N VAL A 73 46.73 -13.14 -6.27
CA VAL A 73 45.73 -12.06 -6.32
C VAL A 73 44.31 -12.63 -6.42
N LEU A 74 44.10 -13.63 -7.28
CA LEU A 74 42.79 -14.30 -7.44
C LEU A 74 42.31 -14.98 -6.15
N VAL A 75 43.23 -15.60 -5.39
CA VAL A 75 42.88 -16.21 -4.11
C VAL A 75 42.40 -15.14 -3.10
N ILE A 76 43.06 -13.98 -3.04
CA ILE A 76 42.64 -12.87 -2.16
C ILE A 76 41.24 -12.39 -2.55
N ILE A 77 41.00 -12.15 -3.84
CA ILE A 77 39.67 -11.73 -4.35
C ILE A 77 38.61 -12.81 -4.02
N GLY A 78 38.95 -14.08 -4.21
CA GLY A 78 38.05 -15.20 -3.89
C GLY A 78 37.65 -15.22 -2.42
N TRP A 79 38.58 -15.00 -1.48
CA TRP A 79 38.26 -14.94 -0.05
C TRP A 79 37.37 -13.75 0.31
N ILE A 80 37.56 -12.59 -0.34
CA ILE A 80 36.66 -11.42 -0.17
C ILE A 80 35.24 -11.77 -0.62
N LEU A 81 35.09 -12.46 -1.76
CA LEU A 81 33.78 -12.92 -2.25
C LEU A 81 33.13 -13.95 -1.32
N VAL A 82 33.91 -14.88 -0.76
CA VAL A 82 33.41 -15.84 0.24
C VAL A 82 32.88 -15.10 1.47
N ALA A 83 33.62 -14.11 1.99
CA ALA A 83 33.15 -13.31 3.12
C ALA A 83 31.86 -12.55 2.79
N GLY A 84 31.79 -11.90 1.63
CA GLY A 84 30.58 -11.18 1.19
C GLY A 84 29.36 -12.08 1.01
N THR A 85 29.53 -13.26 0.40
CA THR A 85 28.44 -14.23 0.20
C THR A 85 27.93 -14.83 1.52
N PHE A 86 28.79 -15.03 2.52
CA PHE A 86 28.37 -15.44 3.86
C PHE A 86 27.54 -14.36 4.58
N ILE A 87 27.97 -13.09 4.48
CA ILE A 87 27.20 -11.96 5.05
C ILE A 87 25.82 -11.88 4.39
N LEU A 88 25.76 -11.94 3.05
CA LEU A 88 24.50 -11.95 2.31
C LEU A 88 23.62 -13.14 2.72
N CYS A 89 24.20 -14.34 2.85
CA CYS A 89 23.48 -15.52 3.33
C CYS A 89 22.82 -15.26 4.69
N GLY A 90 23.53 -14.65 5.63
CA GLY A 90 22.98 -14.29 6.95
C GLY A 90 21.81 -13.31 6.85
N VAL A 91 21.94 -12.26 6.02
CA VAL A 91 20.86 -11.28 5.79
C VAL A 91 19.61 -11.94 5.21
N PHE A 92 19.75 -12.80 4.21
CA PHE A 92 18.60 -13.52 3.63
C PHE A 92 17.96 -14.51 4.60
N LEU A 93 18.74 -15.09 5.53
CA LEU A 93 18.21 -15.95 6.59
C LEU A 93 17.33 -15.16 7.56
N LEU A 94 17.78 -13.96 7.98
CA LEU A 94 16.97 -13.06 8.80
C LEU A 94 15.71 -12.62 8.05
N PHE A 95 15.84 -12.26 6.76
CA PHE A 95 14.72 -11.87 5.93
C PHE A 95 13.68 -12.99 5.79
N HIS A 96 14.12 -14.25 5.64
CA HIS A 96 13.25 -15.41 5.60
C HIS A 96 12.42 -15.55 6.89
N ASN A 97 13.07 -15.38 8.06
CA ASN A 97 12.37 -15.44 9.35
C ASN A 97 11.37 -14.29 9.49
N VAL A 98 11.76 -13.05 9.15
CA VAL A 98 10.87 -11.89 9.21
C VAL A 98 9.62 -12.09 8.33
N ILE A 99 9.79 -12.60 7.11
CA ILE A 99 8.66 -12.91 6.23
C ILE A 99 7.78 -14.01 6.83
N SER A 100 8.39 -15.10 7.33
CA SER A 100 7.66 -16.20 7.93
C SER A 100 6.83 -15.74 9.13
N ASP A 101 7.43 -14.96 10.03
CA ASP A 101 6.77 -14.43 11.21
C ASP A 101 5.65 -13.45 10.83
N THR A 102 5.89 -12.58 9.84
CA THR A 102 4.87 -11.66 9.32
C THR A 102 3.69 -12.44 8.72
N CYS A 103 3.96 -13.48 7.93
CA CYS A 103 2.92 -14.31 7.33
C CYS A 103 2.08 -15.05 8.38
N VAL A 104 2.71 -15.56 9.43
CA VAL A 104 2.00 -16.21 10.56
C VAL A 104 1.17 -15.18 11.32
N ALA A 105 1.70 -13.99 11.60
CA ALA A 105 0.97 -12.93 12.28
C ALA A 105 -0.24 -12.45 11.47
N MET A 106 -0.11 -12.34 10.14
CA MET A 106 -1.22 -11.99 9.25
C MET A 106 -2.30 -13.08 9.24
N ASP A 107 -1.92 -14.35 9.21
CA ASP A 107 -2.86 -15.48 9.21
C ASP A 107 -3.62 -15.60 10.55
N ASP A 108 -2.91 -15.41 11.67
CA ASP A 108 -3.51 -15.42 13.01
C ASP A 108 -4.51 -14.27 13.19
N TRP A 109 -4.17 -13.07 12.71
CA TRP A 109 -5.09 -11.93 12.72
C TRP A 109 -6.35 -12.18 11.87
N VAL A 110 -6.20 -12.81 10.70
CA VAL A 110 -7.35 -13.16 9.83
C VAL A 110 -8.29 -14.15 10.51
N GLN A 111 -7.75 -15.09 11.29
CA GLN A 111 -8.53 -16.09 12.03
C GLN A 111 -9.15 -15.52 13.32
N HIS A 112 -8.46 -14.59 13.98
CA HIS A 112 -8.86 -14.03 15.28
C HIS A 112 -8.84 -12.49 15.30
N PRO A 113 -9.65 -11.80 14.48
CA PRO A 113 -9.59 -10.34 14.30
C PRO A 113 -10.04 -9.52 15.52
N HIS A 114 -10.69 -10.15 16.51
CA HIS A 114 -11.16 -9.52 17.74
C HIS A 114 -10.37 -9.94 18.98
N ALA A 115 -9.31 -10.72 18.82
CA ALA A 115 -8.37 -11.02 19.88
C ALA A 115 -7.23 -10.00 19.87
N HIS A 116 -6.65 -9.71 21.04
CA HIS A 116 -5.42 -8.92 21.12
C HIS A 116 -4.30 -9.64 20.38
N THR A 117 -4.04 -9.18 19.17
CA THR A 117 -3.00 -9.68 18.26
C THR A 117 -1.99 -8.58 18.02
N ALA A 118 -0.82 -8.91 17.49
CA ALA A 118 0.23 -7.93 17.21
C ALA A 118 -0.18 -6.82 16.21
N LEU A 119 -1.33 -6.97 15.55
CA LEU A 119 -1.83 -6.05 14.53
C LEU A 119 -3.12 -5.30 14.93
N ASP A 120 -3.72 -5.66 16.07
CA ASP A 120 -4.96 -5.04 16.61
C ASP A 120 -4.76 -3.55 16.93
N ASP A 121 -3.60 -3.19 17.51
CA ASP A 121 -3.26 -1.80 17.84
C ASP A 121 -3.05 -0.88 16.61
N ILE A 122 -2.86 -1.46 15.42
CA ILE A 122 -2.54 -0.73 14.18
C ILE A 122 -3.80 -0.56 13.31
N LEU A 123 -4.74 -1.50 13.39
CA LEU A 123 -5.96 -1.54 12.60
C LEU A 123 -7.16 -1.48 13.55
N PRO A 124 -7.68 -0.27 13.88
CA PRO A 124 -8.81 -0.11 14.80
C PRO A 124 -10.11 -0.53 14.10
N CYS A 125 -10.26 -1.84 13.90
CA CYS A 125 -11.39 -2.46 13.27
C CYS A 125 -12.54 -2.55 14.26
N VAL A 126 -13.71 -2.10 13.85
CA VAL A 126 -14.92 -2.22 14.65
C VAL A 126 -15.58 -3.55 14.33
N ASP A 127 -16.30 -4.15 15.27
CA ASP A 127 -17.07 -5.35 14.99
C ASP A 127 -18.19 -5.08 13.96
N VAL A 128 -18.55 -6.12 13.21
CA VAL A 128 -19.56 -6.06 12.13
C VAL A 128 -20.92 -5.55 12.65
N SER A 129 -21.26 -5.81 13.92
CA SER A 129 -22.55 -5.37 14.47
C SER A 129 -22.58 -3.86 14.67
N THR A 130 -21.50 -3.28 15.20
CA THR A 130 -21.36 -1.84 15.38
C THR A 130 -21.22 -1.13 14.03
N ALA A 131 -20.46 -1.70 13.07
CA ALA A 131 -20.36 -1.15 11.71
C ALA A 131 -21.74 -1.14 11.00
N ASN A 132 -22.57 -2.17 11.20
CA ASN A 132 -23.93 -2.21 10.67
C ASN A 132 -24.87 -1.23 11.40
N GLU A 133 -24.65 -0.96 12.69
CA GLU A 133 -25.32 0.14 13.39
C GLU A 133 -24.95 1.49 12.76
N SER A 134 -23.66 1.75 12.52
CA SER A 134 -23.17 2.96 11.82
C SER A 134 -23.83 3.13 10.44
N LEU A 135 -23.98 2.04 9.68
CA LEU A 135 -24.71 2.05 8.41
C LEU A 135 -26.18 2.44 8.59
N THR A 136 -26.84 1.85 9.58
CA THR A 136 -28.25 2.10 9.89
C THR A 136 -28.48 3.56 10.29
N ARG A 137 -27.59 4.12 11.13
CA ARG A 137 -27.59 5.54 11.49
C ARG A 137 -27.38 6.44 10.29
N SER A 138 -26.49 6.06 9.37
CA SER A 138 -26.24 6.82 8.14
C SER A 138 -27.48 6.86 7.23
N LYS A 139 -28.20 5.74 7.11
CA LYS A 139 -29.49 5.67 6.38
C LYS A 139 -30.55 6.57 7.02
N GLU A 140 -30.67 6.53 8.35
CA GLU A 140 -31.61 7.37 9.09
C GLU A 140 -31.31 8.86 8.89
N VAL A 141 -30.04 9.27 8.98
CA VAL A 141 -29.64 10.67 8.75
C VAL A 141 -29.99 11.10 7.32
N SER A 142 -29.70 10.26 6.31
CA SER A 142 -30.08 10.55 4.92
C SER A 142 -31.59 10.68 4.76
N PHE A 143 -32.36 9.73 5.31
CA PHE A 143 -33.83 9.76 5.30
C PHE A 143 -34.40 11.05 5.92
N GLN A 144 -33.91 11.42 7.11
CA GLN A 144 -34.36 12.64 7.81
C GLN A 144 -33.98 13.91 7.06
N LEU A 145 -32.78 13.98 6.50
CA LEU A 145 -32.29 15.15 5.79
C LEU A 145 -33.11 15.41 4.52
N VAL A 146 -33.43 14.36 3.77
CA VAL A 146 -34.36 14.45 2.63
C VAL A 146 -35.75 14.91 3.07
N ASN A 147 -36.27 14.41 4.19
CA ASN A 147 -37.57 14.83 4.72
C ASN A 147 -37.57 16.32 5.11
N VAL A 148 -36.50 16.82 5.72
CA VAL A 148 -36.35 18.26 6.03
C VAL A 148 -36.38 19.09 4.75
N VAL A 149 -35.64 18.69 3.71
CA VAL A 149 -35.66 19.37 2.41
C VAL A 149 -37.07 19.36 1.81
N ASN A 150 -37.76 18.21 1.85
CA ASN A 150 -39.12 18.08 1.31
C ASN A 150 -40.15 18.87 2.13
N GLN A 151 -39.95 19.02 3.44
CA GLN A 151 -40.77 19.89 4.26
C GLN A 151 -40.58 21.36 3.87
N VAL A 152 -39.35 21.82 3.62
CA VAL A 152 -39.09 23.18 3.11
C VAL A 152 -39.75 23.37 1.74
N ILE A 153 -39.59 22.42 0.83
CA ILE A 153 -40.22 22.48 -0.50
C ILE A 153 -41.74 22.60 -0.38
N ASN A 154 -42.39 21.67 0.31
CA ASN A 154 -43.86 21.59 0.33
C ASN A 154 -44.50 22.67 1.21
N ASN A 155 -43.90 22.99 2.36
CA ASN A 155 -44.51 23.91 3.33
C ASN A 155 -44.03 25.35 3.20
N ILE A 156 -42.90 25.62 2.54
CA ILE A 156 -42.35 26.97 2.40
C ILE A 156 -42.33 27.40 0.94
N SER A 157 -41.60 26.70 0.06
CA SER A 157 -41.43 27.11 -1.34
C SER A 157 -42.72 26.95 -2.17
N ASN A 158 -43.45 25.85 -1.97
CA ASN A 158 -44.66 25.55 -2.74
C ASN A 158 -45.94 26.19 -2.17
N LYS A 159 -45.87 26.78 -0.97
CA LYS A 159 -46.98 27.55 -0.40
C LYS A 159 -46.91 29.02 -0.79
N ASN A 160 -48.06 29.60 -1.10
CA ASN A 160 -48.19 31.03 -1.34
C ASN A 160 -48.56 31.71 -0.03
N PHE A 161 -47.61 32.43 0.56
CA PHE A 161 -47.85 33.21 1.78
C PHE A 161 -48.39 34.60 1.46
N PRO A 162 -49.23 35.19 2.33
CA PRO A 162 -49.67 36.56 2.14
C PRO A 162 -48.54 37.56 2.39
N PRO A 163 -48.56 38.74 1.75
CA PRO A 163 -47.63 39.82 2.05
C PRO A 163 -47.67 40.19 3.54
N GLY A 164 -46.50 40.26 4.18
CA GLY A 164 -46.36 40.57 5.62
C GLY A 164 -46.02 39.36 6.50
N PHE A 165 -46.10 38.13 5.98
CA PHE A 165 -45.73 36.91 6.71
C PHE A 165 -44.22 36.59 6.58
N ALA A 166 -43.37 37.55 6.92
CA ALA A 166 -41.92 37.36 6.92
C ALA A 166 -41.49 36.44 8.09
N PRO A 167 -40.48 35.57 7.92
CA PRO A 167 -39.59 35.42 6.76
C PRO A 167 -40.10 34.43 5.70
N LEU A 168 -41.31 33.88 5.85
CA LEU A 168 -41.84 32.85 4.94
C LEU A 168 -42.35 33.42 3.62
N TYR A 169 -42.75 34.70 3.59
CA TYR A 169 -43.11 35.40 2.37
C TYR A 169 -41.87 36.00 1.69
N PHE A 170 -41.63 35.63 0.44
CA PHE A 170 -40.56 36.21 -0.39
C PHE A 170 -40.97 36.39 -1.86
N ASN A 171 -42.27 36.59 -2.14
CA ASN A 171 -42.82 36.74 -3.49
C ASN A 171 -42.68 35.46 -4.36
N GLN A 172 -43.03 34.32 -3.78
CA GLN A 172 -43.03 33.02 -4.47
C GLN A 172 -43.91 33.06 -5.73
N SER A 173 -43.32 32.76 -6.89
CA SER A 173 -44.00 32.77 -8.18
C SER A 173 -43.51 31.63 -9.09
N GLY A 174 -44.31 31.23 -10.07
CA GLY A 174 -43.94 30.20 -11.05
C GLY A 174 -44.37 28.76 -10.69
N PRO A 175 -43.85 27.73 -11.40
CA PRO A 175 -44.24 26.34 -11.23
C PRO A 175 -43.80 25.78 -9.87
N LEU A 176 -44.49 24.73 -9.40
CA LEU A 176 -44.15 24.05 -8.15
C LEU A 176 -42.78 23.38 -8.24
N VAL A 177 -41.99 23.54 -7.19
CA VAL A 177 -40.69 22.88 -7.05
C VAL A 177 -40.93 21.39 -6.80
N PRO A 178 -40.32 20.49 -7.59
CA PRO A 178 -40.41 19.06 -7.35
C PRO A 178 -39.60 18.65 -6.10
N VAL A 179 -40.11 17.68 -5.35
CA VAL A 179 -39.50 17.18 -4.11
C VAL A 179 -38.27 16.33 -4.39
N LEU A 180 -37.36 16.26 -3.42
CA LEU A 180 -36.21 15.36 -3.46
C LEU A 180 -36.67 13.92 -3.21
N CYS A 181 -36.17 13.00 -4.02
CA CYS A 181 -36.38 11.58 -3.80
C CYS A 181 -35.71 11.13 -2.51
N ASN A 182 -36.44 10.35 -1.72
CA ASN A 182 -35.86 9.66 -0.58
C ASN A 182 -35.58 8.22 -1.00
N HIS A 183 -34.33 7.80 -1.09
CA HIS A 183 -34.01 6.40 -1.45
C HIS A 183 -34.32 5.40 -0.33
N PHE A 184 -34.79 5.87 0.83
CA PHE A 184 -35.22 5.06 1.95
C PHE A 184 -36.69 5.29 2.29
N SER A 185 -37.40 4.24 2.68
CA SER A 185 -38.70 4.33 3.35
C SER A 185 -38.52 4.49 4.86
N ALA A 186 -39.63 4.71 5.58
CA ALA A 186 -39.61 4.93 7.04
C ALA A 186 -39.09 3.73 7.85
N ASP A 187 -39.07 2.53 7.27
CA ASP A 187 -38.46 1.32 7.81
C ASP A 187 -36.99 1.14 7.37
N LEU A 188 -36.40 2.16 6.72
CA LEU A 188 -35.04 2.19 6.18
C LEU A 188 -34.75 1.17 5.08
N THR A 189 -35.79 0.57 4.49
CA THR A 189 -35.64 -0.26 3.30
C THR A 189 -35.43 0.62 2.06
N LYS A 190 -34.70 0.09 1.08
CA LYS A 190 -34.39 0.82 -0.15
C LYS A 190 -35.66 0.93 -1.00
N ARG A 191 -35.96 2.14 -1.48
CA ARG A 191 -37.05 2.39 -2.43
C ARG A 191 -36.54 3.09 -3.68
N ASP A 192 -37.25 2.86 -4.78
CA ASP A 192 -37.03 3.60 -6.01
C ASP A 192 -37.80 4.94 -5.97
N CYS A 193 -37.27 5.92 -6.71
CA CYS A 193 -37.89 7.22 -6.86
C CYS A 193 -39.15 7.13 -7.72
N VAL A 194 -40.21 7.82 -7.31
CA VAL A 194 -41.45 7.87 -8.10
C VAL A 194 -41.41 9.03 -9.08
N LYS A 195 -42.24 8.95 -10.13
CA LYS A 195 -42.32 9.97 -11.17
C LYS A 195 -42.70 11.33 -10.55
N GLY A 196 -41.85 12.34 -10.75
CA GLY A 196 -42.02 13.69 -10.22
C GLY A 196 -41.14 14.00 -9.01
N GLU A 197 -40.48 13.01 -8.42
CA GLU A 197 -39.36 13.22 -7.50
C GLU A 197 -38.07 13.49 -8.29
N VAL A 198 -37.15 14.23 -7.66
CA VAL A 198 -35.82 14.53 -8.23
C VAL A 198 -34.76 13.72 -7.49
N ASP A 199 -33.89 13.06 -8.23
CA ASP A 199 -32.80 12.28 -7.67
C ASP A 199 -31.68 13.21 -7.13
N PHE A 200 -30.84 12.69 -6.25
CA PHE A 200 -29.68 13.42 -5.75
C PHE A 200 -28.75 13.89 -6.87
N ASP A 201 -28.57 13.07 -7.91
CA ASP A 201 -27.66 13.34 -9.03
C ASP A 201 -28.00 14.61 -9.82
N ASN A 202 -29.30 14.87 -10.01
CA ASN A 202 -29.77 15.97 -10.86
C ASN A 202 -30.52 17.07 -10.11
N ALA A 203 -30.72 16.94 -8.79
CA ALA A 203 -31.39 17.93 -7.93
C ALA A 203 -30.83 19.35 -8.09
N SER A 204 -29.50 19.48 -8.15
CA SER A 204 -28.86 20.78 -8.32
C SER A 204 -29.27 21.48 -9.62
N GLN A 205 -29.23 20.76 -10.74
CA GLN A 205 -29.58 21.31 -12.04
C GLN A 205 -31.08 21.60 -12.14
N VAL A 206 -31.92 20.71 -11.61
CA VAL A 206 -33.38 20.87 -11.66
C VAL A 206 -33.82 22.03 -10.81
N TRP A 207 -33.40 22.14 -9.55
CA TRP A 207 -33.85 23.23 -8.67
C TRP A 207 -33.31 24.59 -9.05
N LYS A 208 -32.15 24.65 -9.71
CA LYS A 208 -31.57 25.92 -10.18
C LYS A 208 -32.52 26.70 -11.10
N THR A 209 -33.43 26.03 -11.82
CA THR A 209 -34.42 26.69 -12.69
C THR A 209 -35.60 27.31 -11.92
N TYR A 210 -35.72 27.01 -10.62
CA TYR A 210 -36.77 27.54 -9.73
C TYR A 210 -36.24 28.64 -8.80
N VAL A 211 -34.95 28.97 -8.89
CA VAL A 211 -34.30 30.01 -8.10
C VAL A 211 -34.63 31.38 -8.68
N CYS A 212 -35.09 32.29 -7.83
CA CYS A 212 -35.29 33.69 -8.19
C CYS A 212 -34.04 34.52 -7.90
N ASP A 213 -33.94 35.67 -8.55
CA ASP A 213 -33.05 36.74 -8.12
C ASP A 213 -33.66 37.42 -6.90
N ALA A 214 -32.89 37.53 -5.81
CA ALA A 214 -33.36 38.12 -4.56
C ALA A 214 -32.81 39.53 -4.38
N SER A 215 -33.64 40.43 -3.84
CA SER A 215 -33.21 41.75 -3.36
C SER A 215 -32.31 41.63 -2.11
N SER A 216 -31.71 42.75 -1.68
CA SER A 216 -30.98 42.82 -0.41
C SER A 216 -31.83 42.49 0.82
N SER A 217 -33.16 42.58 0.70
CA SER A 217 -34.12 42.20 1.74
C SER A 217 -34.58 40.73 1.66
N GLY A 218 -34.02 39.92 0.74
CA GLY A 218 -34.34 38.51 0.60
C GLY A 218 -35.65 38.21 -0.15
N VAL A 219 -36.22 39.19 -0.83
CA VAL A 219 -37.48 39.05 -1.59
C VAL A 219 -37.17 38.80 -3.07
N CYS A 220 -37.86 37.85 -3.70
CA CYS A 220 -37.71 37.57 -5.12
C CYS A 220 -38.16 38.76 -5.99
N THR A 221 -37.28 39.19 -6.89
CA THR A 221 -37.54 40.20 -7.93
C THR A 221 -37.93 39.57 -9.27
N THR A 222 -37.45 38.34 -9.53
CA THR A 222 -37.82 37.54 -10.70
C THR A 222 -38.70 36.34 -10.32
N VAL A 223 -39.29 35.68 -11.33
CA VAL A 223 -40.15 34.52 -11.12
C VAL A 223 -39.33 33.36 -10.55
N GLY A 224 -39.69 32.89 -9.37
CA GLY A 224 -39.11 31.70 -8.75
C GLY A 224 -39.73 31.41 -7.38
N ARG A 225 -39.49 30.19 -6.89
CA ARG A 225 -40.02 29.70 -5.61
C ARG A 225 -38.95 29.38 -4.57
N ILE A 226 -37.68 29.56 -4.94
CA ILE A 226 -36.53 29.29 -4.09
C ILE A 226 -35.65 30.54 -4.09
N THR A 227 -35.29 31.04 -2.90
CA THR A 227 -34.28 32.10 -2.79
C THR A 227 -32.88 31.50 -2.88
N PRO A 228 -31.85 32.28 -3.25
CA PRO A 228 -30.48 31.79 -3.33
C PRO A 228 -29.98 31.13 -2.02
N ASP A 229 -30.42 31.61 -0.86
CA ASP A 229 -30.04 31.04 0.43
C ASP A 229 -30.72 29.71 0.72
N ILE A 230 -32.02 29.58 0.41
CA ILE A 230 -32.74 28.29 0.52
C ILE A 230 -32.11 27.27 -0.42
N TYR A 231 -31.80 27.67 -1.66
CA TYR A 231 -31.14 26.81 -2.64
C TYR A 231 -29.80 26.28 -2.11
N LYS A 232 -28.93 27.15 -1.58
CA LYS A 232 -27.64 26.73 -1.00
C LYS A 232 -27.82 25.70 0.12
N GLN A 233 -28.78 25.90 1.03
CA GLN A 233 -29.04 24.97 2.13
C GLN A 233 -29.60 23.63 1.64
N MET A 234 -30.52 23.66 0.66
CA MET A 234 -31.06 22.45 0.05
C MET A 234 -29.97 21.64 -0.66
N ILE A 235 -29.08 22.28 -1.43
CA ILE A 235 -27.97 21.58 -2.09
C ILE A 235 -26.97 21.01 -1.09
N ALA A 236 -26.64 21.73 -0.02
CA ALA A 236 -25.79 21.19 1.04
C ALA A 236 -26.38 19.91 1.66
N ALA A 237 -27.69 19.94 1.96
CA ALA A 237 -28.41 18.79 2.48
C ALA A 237 -28.45 17.61 1.49
N THR A 238 -28.69 17.88 0.20
CA THR A 238 -28.67 16.87 -0.86
C THR A 238 -27.29 16.25 -1.02
N ASN A 239 -26.22 17.04 -1.04
CA ASN A 239 -24.85 16.55 -1.19
C ASN A 239 -24.44 15.62 -0.03
N VAL A 240 -24.83 15.94 1.20
CA VAL A 240 -24.61 15.06 2.36
C VAL A 240 -25.41 13.76 2.20
N SER A 241 -26.69 13.86 1.82
CA SER A 241 -27.55 12.69 1.61
C SER A 241 -27.01 11.77 0.50
N PHE A 242 -26.51 12.36 -0.59
CA PHE A 242 -25.83 11.70 -1.69
C PHE A 242 -24.59 10.95 -1.21
N GLY A 243 -23.72 11.62 -0.45
CA GLY A 243 -22.50 11.02 0.08
C GLY A 243 -22.79 9.84 1.00
N LEU A 244 -23.73 10.00 1.94
CA LEU A 244 -24.13 8.92 2.85
C LEU A 244 -24.77 7.73 2.13
N TYR A 245 -25.56 7.99 1.07
CA TYR A 245 -26.20 6.93 0.29
C TYR A 245 -25.20 6.16 -0.58
N HIS A 246 -24.31 6.85 -1.29
CA HIS A 246 -23.41 6.23 -2.25
C HIS A 246 -22.17 5.62 -1.57
N TYR A 247 -21.58 6.33 -0.60
CA TYR A 247 -20.33 5.91 0.05
C TYR A 247 -20.55 5.18 1.37
N GLY A 248 -21.75 5.25 1.98
CA GLY A 248 -22.06 4.60 3.25
C GLY A 248 -21.65 3.12 3.31
N PRO A 249 -22.04 2.27 2.33
CA PRO A 249 -21.66 0.85 2.34
C PRO A 249 -20.15 0.61 2.29
N PHE A 250 -19.41 1.43 1.53
CA PHE A 250 -17.95 1.32 1.43
C PHE A 250 -17.26 1.75 2.73
N LEU A 251 -17.72 2.86 3.34
CA LEU A 251 -17.19 3.35 4.62
C LEU A 251 -17.36 2.31 5.73
N VAL A 252 -18.46 1.55 5.72
CA VAL A 252 -18.74 0.49 6.68
C VAL A 252 -17.83 -0.73 6.46
N GLN A 253 -17.47 -1.04 5.21
CA GLN A 253 -16.48 -2.10 4.90
C GLN A 253 -15.04 -1.71 5.26
N LEU A 254 -14.76 -0.41 5.36
CA LEU A 254 -13.51 0.08 5.92
C LEU A 254 -13.53 -0.01 7.45
N GLU A 255 -14.68 0.28 8.07
CA GLU A 255 -14.89 0.24 9.51
C GLU A 255 -14.80 -1.19 10.07
N ASP A 256 -15.36 -2.19 9.39
CA ASP A 256 -15.34 -3.60 9.82
C ASP A 256 -14.06 -4.36 9.44
N CYS A 257 -13.14 -3.68 8.74
CA CYS A 257 -11.89 -4.23 8.20
C CYS A 257 -12.02 -5.50 7.36
N THR A 258 -13.20 -5.79 6.81
CA THR A 258 -13.39 -6.95 5.90
C THR A 258 -12.44 -6.83 4.71
N PHE A 259 -12.22 -5.62 4.18
CA PHE A 259 -11.24 -5.36 3.13
C PHE A 259 -9.82 -5.81 3.50
N VAL A 260 -9.38 -5.50 4.72
CA VAL A 260 -8.03 -5.83 5.21
C VAL A 260 -7.91 -7.34 5.42
N ARG A 261 -8.94 -7.96 6.00
CA ARG A 261 -9.01 -9.41 6.20
C ARG A 261 -8.97 -10.19 4.89
N ASP A 262 -9.70 -9.76 3.89
CA ASP A 262 -9.69 -10.41 2.58
C ASP A 262 -8.31 -10.26 1.91
N THR A 263 -7.69 -9.08 2.03
CA THR A 263 -6.35 -8.83 1.52
C THR A 263 -5.30 -9.70 2.20
N PHE A 264 -5.31 -9.77 3.53
CA PHE A 264 -4.35 -10.60 4.28
C PHE A 264 -4.59 -12.09 4.07
N SER A 265 -5.84 -12.53 3.99
CA SER A 265 -6.22 -13.90 3.62
C SER A 265 -5.67 -14.26 2.23
N ASN A 266 -5.74 -13.33 1.28
CA ASN A 266 -5.19 -13.53 -0.05
C ASN A 266 -3.65 -13.62 -0.03
N ILE A 267 -2.97 -12.71 0.67
CA ILE A 267 -1.50 -12.69 0.77
C ILE A 267 -0.98 -13.96 1.47
N THR A 268 -1.58 -14.35 2.59
CA THR A 268 -1.18 -15.52 3.37
C THR A 268 -1.37 -16.82 2.60
N LYS A 269 -2.45 -16.94 1.81
CA LYS A 269 -2.71 -18.15 1.01
C LYS A 269 -1.88 -18.22 -0.27
N ASN A 270 -1.75 -17.10 -0.99
CA ASN A 270 -1.23 -17.11 -2.36
C ASN A 270 0.25 -16.65 -2.45
N GLU A 271 0.67 -15.70 -1.62
CA GLU A 271 2.01 -15.08 -1.73
C GLU A 271 3.00 -15.65 -0.72
N CYS A 272 2.60 -15.83 0.53
CA CYS A 272 3.46 -16.29 1.62
C CYS A 272 4.16 -17.65 1.35
N PRO A 273 3.47 -18.69 0.81
CA PRO A 273 4.14 -19.96 0.51
C PRO A 273 5.22 -19.82 -0.57
N GLY A 274 4.98 -18.98 -1.57
CA GLY A 274 5.95 -18.66 -2.62
C GLY A 274 7.14 -17.91 -2.06
N LEU A 275 6.88 -16.83 -1.31
CA LEU A 275 7.90 -15.96 -0.75
C LEU A 275 8.81 -16.72 0.25
N GLY A 276 8.23 -17.53 1.13
CA GLY A 276 8.98 -18.39 2.05
C GLY A 276 9.83 -19.42 1.32
N ARG A 277 9.31 -20.01 0.23
CA ARG A 277 10.07 -20.98 -0.58
C ARG A 277 11.24 -20.31 -1.29
N HIS A 278 11.01 -19.20 -1.99
CA HIS A 278 12.06 -18.52 -2.76
C HIS A 278 13.17 -17.96 -1.87
N THR A 279 12.82 -17.30 -0.75
CA THR A 279 13.82 -16.82 0.22
C THR A 279 14.65 -17.96 0.79
N ARG A 280 14.02 -19.12 1.05
CA ARG A 280 14.72 -20.33 1.46
C ARG A 280 15.72 -20.83 0.43
N TRP A 281 15.32 -20.91 -0.84
CA TRP A 281 16.24 -21.31 -1.91
C TRP A 281 17.42 -20.36 -2.07
N ILE A 282 17.22 -19.05 -1.87
CA ILE A 282 18.28 -18.05 -2.00
C ILE A 282 19.36 -18.25 -0.93
N TYR A 283 19.01 -18.33 0.36
CA TYR A 283 20.05 -18.48 1.39
C TYR A 283 20.74 -19.85 1.31
N ILE A 284 20.00 -20.93 0.99
CA ILE A 284 20.59 -22.25 0.76
C ILE A 284 21.55 -22.21 -0.42
N GLY A 285 21.16 -21.57 -1.52
CA GLY A 285 22.00 -21.38 -2.70
C GLY A 285 23.27 -20.61 -2.39
N LEU A 286 23.16 -19.48 -1.67
CA LEU A 286 24.30 -18.68 -1.24
C LEU A 286 25.25 -19.47 -0.33
N ALA A 287 24.73 -20.24 0.61
CA ALA A 287 25.54 -21.10 1.49
C ALA A 287 26.27 -22.21 0.72
N MET A 288 25.59 -22.87 -0.24
CA MET A 288 26.22 -23.90 -1.06
C MET A 288 27.32 -23.32 -1.96
N VAL A 289 27.08 -22.18 -2.58
CA VAL A 289 28.05 -21.51 -3.45
C VAL A 289 29.25 -21.01 -2.65
N SER A 290 29.04 -20.40 -1.48
CA SER A 290 30.15 -19.92 -0.64
C SER A 290 31.02 -21.07 -0.16
N ALA A 291 30.42 -22.18 0.29
CA ALA A 291 31.15 -23.39 0.69
C ALA A 291 31.95 -24.00 -0.48
N SER A 292 31.35 -24.05 -1.68
CA SER A 292 32.00 -24.58 -2.89
C SER A 292 33.21 -23.75 -3.30
N VAL A 293 33.07 -22.42 -3.31
CA VAL A 293 34.18 -21.49 -3.63
C VAL A 293 35.28 -21.60 -2.57
N MET A 294 34.93 -21.66 -1.29
CA MET A 294 35.89 -21.83 -0.19
C MET A 294 36.73 -23.10 -0.37
N LEU A 295 36.09 -24.26 -0.63
CA LEU A 295 36.79 -25.51 -0.88
C LEU A 295 37.67 -25.44 -2.13
N SER A 296 37.15 -24.86 -3.21
CA SER A 296 37.91 -24.66 -4.46
C SER A 296 39.18 -23.85 -4.22
N LEU A 297 39.10 -22.74 -3.47
CA LEU A 297 40.26 -21.91 -3.12
C LEU A 297 41.26 -22.67 -2.24
N ILE A 298 40.80 -23.46 -1.27
CA ILE A 298 41.67 -24.29 -0.42
C ILE A 298 42.43 -25.31 -1.27
N PHE A 299 41.75 -26.05 -2.14
CA PHE A 299 42.39 -27.00 -3.05
C PHE A 299 43.39 -26.31 -3.98
N TRP A 300 43.07 -25.10 -4.43
CA TRP A 300 43.96 -24.28 -5.24
C TRP A 300 45.24 -23.89 -4.53
N VAL A 301 45.15 -23.45 -3.27
CA VAL A 301 46.32 -23.12 -2.44
C VAL A 301 47.20 -24.35 -2.22
N ILE A 302 46.60 -25.51 -1.94
CA ILE A 302 47.32 -26.78 -1.76
C ILE A 302 48.05 -27.17 -3.05
N TYR A 303 47.34 -27.17 -4.18
CA TYR A 303 47.90 -27.50 -5.49
C TYR A 303 49.06 -26.57 -5.88
N ALA A 304 48.89 -25.26 -5.69
CA ALA A 304 49.92 -24.27 -5.98
C ALA A 304 51.17 -24.47 -5.09
N ARG A 305 50.98 -24.81 -3.82
CA ARG A 305 52.06 -25.15 -2.88
C ARG A 305 52.79 -26.42 -3.30
N GLU A 306 52.07 -27.49 -3.64
CA GLU A 306 52.68 -28.75 -4.06
C GLU A 306 53.47 -28.59 -5.37
N ARG A 307 52.91 -27.89 -6.36
CA ARG A 307 53.62 -27.59 -7.62
C ARG A 307 54.88 -26.76 -7.36
N ARG A 308 54.88 -25.86 -6.36
CA ARG A 308 56.08 -25.13 -5.93
C ARG A 308 57.14 -26.06 -5.35
N HIS A 309 56.77 -26.96 -4.44
CA HIS A 309 57.69 -27.96 -3.89
C HIS A 309 58.29 -28.86 -4.99
N ARG A 310 57.48 -29.32 -5.96
CA ARG A 310 57.99 -30.10 -7.10
C ARG A 310 58.99 -29.33 -7.96
N LYS A 311 58.77 -28.03 -8.22
CA LYS A 311 59.72 -27.18 -8.96
C LYS A 311 61.02 -26.95 -8.19
N LEU A 312 60.93 -26.66 -6.89
CA LEU A 312 62.12 -26.46 -6.02
C LEU A 312 62.95 -27.76 -5.89
N ASN A 313 62.31 -28.91 -5.70
CA ASN A 313 63.03 -30.20 -5.65
C ASN A 313 63.73 -30.50 -6.99
N LYS A 314 63.11 -30.23 -8.14
CA LYS A 314 63.77 -30.41 -9.45
C LYS A 314 65.00 -29.52 -9.59
N GLN A 315 64.92 -28.25 -9.22
CA GLN A 315 66.07 -27.33 -9.25
C GLN A 315 67.19 -27.79 -8.32
N PHE A 316 66.86 -28.25 -7.11
CA PHE A 316 67.85 -28.77 -6.16
C PHE A 316 68.57 -30.01 -6.71
N VAL A 317 67.84 -30.96 -7.32
CA VAL A 317 68.43 -32.15 -7.95
C VAL A 317 69.33 -31.77 -9.15
N GLU A 318 68.91 -30.83 -9.99
CA GLU A 318 69.72 -30.33 -11.12
C GLU A 318 70.99 -29.62 -10.64
N SER A 319 70.93 -28.76 -9.62
CA SER A 319 72.11 -28.12 -9.04
C SER A 319 73.06 -29.11 -8.38
N SER A 320 72.52 -30.13 -7.69
CA SER A 320 73.31 -31.19 -7.07
C SER A 320 74.04 -32.06 -8.10
N ALA A 321 73.39 -32.34 -9.24
CA ALA A 321 73.98 -33.09 -10.35
C ALA A 321 75.09 -32.29 -11.08
N ALA A 322 74.97 -30.96 -11.14
CA ALA A 322 76.00 -30.09 -11.71
C ALA A 322 77.26 -29.93 -10.82
N GLN A 323 77.21 -30.35 -9.55
CA GLN A 323 78.30 -30.27 -8.57
C GLN A 323 78.97 -31.64 -8.27
N GLY A 324 78.91 -32.59 -9.22
CA GLY A 324 79.65 -33.86 -9.15
C GLY A 324 81.18 -33.68 -9.11
N PRO A 325 81.93 -34.64 -8.53
CA PRO A 325 83.15 -34.35 -7.77
C PRO A 325 84.37 -34.04 -8.64
N TYR A 326 84.95 -32.85 -8.45
CA TYR A 326 86.36 -32.58 -8.75
C TYR A 326 87.19 -33.34 -7.72
N ARG A 327 87.58 -34.58 -8.05
CA ARG A 327 88.40 -35.42 -7.18
C ARG A 327 89.86 -35.08 -7.45
N ASP A 328 90.46 -34.35 -6.52
CA ASP A 328 91.91 -34.15 -6.44
C ASP A 328 92.67 -35.47 -6.30
N LYS A 329 93.89 -35.44 -6.85
CA LYS A 329 95.16 -36.05 -6.43
C LYS A 329 95.75 -37.06 -7.42
N PRO A 330 97.09 -37.25 -7.38
CA PRO A 330 98.17 -36.28 -7.15
C PRO A 330 99.12 -36.16 -8.35
#